data_AF-A0A7K2ZE79-F1
#
_entry.id   AF-A0A7K2ZE79-F1
#
_cell.length_a   1.000
_cell.length_b   1.000
_cell.length_c   1.000
_cell.angle_alpha   90.00
_cell.angle_beta   90.00
_cell.angle_gamma   90.00
#
_symmetry.space_group_name_H-M   'P 1'
#
loop_
_entity.id
_entity.type
_entity.pdbx_description
1 polymer ?
#
loop_
_entity_poly.entity_id
_entity_poly.type
_entity_poly.pdbx_seq_one_letter_code
_entity_poly.pdbx_strand_id
1 'polypeptide(L)'
;APPSTAALVRFWRAWLPVRMPARAVGAFLEVAVPQPPDAPRPEQVLAFARLYAFVTRPCGGSGGGPCQPRAHSAAGARESAVLYAGLATAYDLAGGEMRRGGTPRPGEALDGFVDAYASTYGTRDTPGFRRRLAGQLAGDPRIDRYWELAAEVLGAPGGRPEPTPGTAHDWLLAALDTHLTAGPGQPGAARARVF
;
A
#
# COMPACT_ATOMS: atom_id res chain seq x y z
N ALA A 1 27.06 -15.21 -5.76
CA ALA A 1 26.77 -14.78 -4.38
C ALA A 1 25.41 -15.34 -3.98
N PRO A 2 25.18 -15.72 -2.71
CA PRO A 2 23.85 -16.07 -2.24
C PRO A 2 22.88 -14.89 -2.49
N PRO A 3 21.57 -15.18 -2.69
CA PRO A 3 20.60 -14.12 -2.89
C PRO A 3 20.59 -13.19 -1.67
N SER A 4 20.74 -11.89 -1.92
CA SER A 4 20.71 -10.84 -0.91
C SER A 4 19.56 -9.88 -1.20
N THR A 5 19.19 -9.08 -0.20
CA THR A 5 18.14 -8.06 -0.32
C THR A 5 18.52 -6.91 -1.29
N ALA A 6 19.75 -6.88 -1.79
CA ALA A 6 20.23 -5.86 -2.73
C ALA A 6 19.40 -5.79 -4.03
N ALA A 7 18.90 -6.91 -4.53
CA ALA A 7 18.04 -6.94 -5.71
C ALA A 7 16.68 -6.26 -5.44
N LEU A 8 16.11 -6.47 -4.26
CA LEU A 8 14.86 -5.86 -3.82
C LEU A 8 15.05 -4.35 -3.62
N VAL A 9 16.17 -3.93 -3.02
CA VAL A 9 16.53 -2.51 -2.89
C VAL A 9 16.61 -1.84 -4.27
N ARG A 10 17.27 -2.47 -5.24
CA ARG A 10 17.38 -1.94 -6.60
C ARG A 10 16.03 -1.82 -7.28
N PHE A 11 15.17 -2.83 -7.13
CA PHE A 11 13.80 -2.82 -7.66
C PHE A 11 13.01 -1.62 -7.12
N TRP A 12 12.97 -1.44 -5.81
CA TRP A 12 12.23 -0.35 -5.20
C TRP A 12 12.81 1.03 -5.52
N ARG A 13 14.14 1.17 -5.58
CA ARG A 13 14.77 2.43 -6.01
C ARG A 13 14.42 2.83 -7.43
N ALA A 14 14.21 1.87 -8.34
CA ALA A 14 13.75 2.14 -9.70
C ALA A 14 12.26 2.53 -9.76
N TRP A 15 11.51 2.26 -8.69
CA TRP A 15 10.09 2.58 -8.55
C TRP A 15 9.87 3.99 -7.97
N LEU A 16 10.79 4.44 -7.10
CA LEU A 16 10.71 5.73 -6.43
C LEU A 16 11.04 6.92 -7.37
N PRO A 17 10.44 8.10 -7.15
CA PRO A 17 10.76 9.30 -7.90
C PRO A 17 12.23 9.70 -7.84
N VAL A 18 12.76 10.17 -8.97
CA VAL A 18 14.13 10.68 -9.07
C VAL A 18 14.27 11.92 -8.18
N ARG A 19 15.36 12.02 -7.41
CA ARG A 19 15.65 13.09 -6.42
C ARG A 19 14.76 13.10 -5.17
N MET A 20 14.06 12.01 -4.86
CA MET A 20 13.43 11.85 -3.55
C MET A 20 14.49 11.99 -2.43
N PRO A 21 14.21 12.73 -1.33
CA PRO A 21 15.17 12.90 -0.24
C PRO A 21 15.67 11.57 0.30
N ALA A 22 16.99 11.43 0.52
CA ALA A 22 17.62 10.17 0.92
C ALA A 22 17.01 9.55 2.19
N ARG A 23 16.64 10.39 3.17
CA ARG A 23 15.95 9.95 4.40
C ARG A 23 14.61 9.27 4.11
N ALA A 24 13.85 9.79 3.15
CA ALA A 24 12.53 9.27 2.80
C ALA A 24 12.67 7.97 1.98
N VAL A 25 13.69 7.90 1.11
CA VAL A 25 14.05 6.66 0.41
C VAL A 25 14.45 5.58 1.42
N GLY A 26 15.26 5.92 2.43
CA GLY A 26 15.65 5.00 3.50
C GLY A 26 14.43 4.46 4.25
N ALA A 27 13.58 5.35 4.77
CA ALA A 27 12.36 4.95 5.48
C ALA A 27 11.43 4.05 4.64
N PHE A 28 11.27 4.36 3.34
CA PHE A 28 10.51 3.51 2.43
C PHE A 28 11.13 2.11 2.29
N LEU A 29 12.45 2.04 2.10
CA LEU A 29 13.16 0.77 1.89
C LEU A 29 13.16 -0.11 3.15
N GLU A 30 13.24 0.47 4.35
CA GLU A 30 13.13 -0.29 5.61
C GLU A 30 11.81 -1.05 5.71
N VAL A 31 10.72 -0.44 5.26
CA VAL A 31 9.38 -1.06 5.27
C VAL A 31 9.22 -2.00 4.07
N ALA A 32 9.71 -1.59 2.90
CA ALA A 32 9.43 -2.29 1.64
C ALA A 32 10.36 -3.48 1.37
N VAL A 33 11.52 -3.58 2.02
CA VAL A 33 12.49 -4.67 1.81
C VAL A 33 12.46 -5.63 2.99
N PRO A 34 11.76 -6.78 2.89
CA PRO A 34 11.72 -7.75 3.97
C PRO A 34 13.12 -8.31 4.26
N GLN A 35 13.48 -8.37 5.54
CA GLN A 35 14.66 -9.08 6.01
C GLN A 35 14.26 -10.51 6.38
N PRO A 36 14.78 -11.54 5.68
CA PRO A 36 14.61 -12.92 6.13
C PRO A 36 15.15 -13.09 7.56
N PRO A 37 14.54 -13.93 8.40
CA PRO A 37 15.06 -14.20 9.74
C PRO A 37 16.42 -14.90 9.68
N ASP A 38 17.22 -14.78 10.74
CA ASP A 38 18.58 -15.36 10.81
C ASP A 38 18.61 -16.88 10.62
N ALA A 39 17.55 -17.57 11.05
CA ALA A 39 17.35 -19.01 10.87
C ALA A 39 16.05 -19.27 10.09
N PRO A 40 16.04 -19.10 8.75
CA PRO A 40 14.83 -19.22 7.95
C PRO A 40 14.42 -20.67 7.77
N ARG A 41 13.11 -20.90 7.82
CA ARG A 41 12.53 -22.21 7.50
C ARG A 41 12.56 -22.46 5.99
N PRO A 42 12.48 -23.73 5.53
CA PRO A 42 12.49 -24.04 4.09
C PRO A 42 11.45 -23.26 3.28
N GLU A 43 10.26 -23.02 3.84
CA GLU A 43 9.20 -22.27 3.18
C GLU A 43 9.57 -20.79 3.00
N GLN A 44 10.24 -20.19 4.00
CA GLN A 44 10.71 -18.80 3.95
C GLN A 44 11.87 -18.64 2.96
N VAL A 45 12.76 -19.62 2.88
CA VAL A 45 13.83 -19.65 1.86
C VAL A 45 13.23 -19.72 0.46
N LEU A 46 12.21 -20.57 0.26
CA LEU A 46 11.51 -20.67 -1.02
C LEU A 46 10.75 -19.38 -1.37
N ALA A 47 10.05 -18.79 -0.39
CA ALA A 47 9.37 -17.51 -0.56
C ALA A 47 10.35 -16.39 -0.95
N PHE A 48 11.50 -16.32 -0.28
CA PHE A 48 12.54 -15.35 -0.60
C PHE A 48 13.14 -15.58 -1.99
N ALA A 49 13.36 -16.83 -2.38
CA ALA A 49 13.82 -17.16 -3.74
C ALA A 49 12.79 -16.74 -4.80
N ARG A 50 11.49 -16.95 -4.54
CA ARG A 50 10.39 -16.50 -5.42
C ARG A 50 10.33 -14.97 -5.48
N LEU A 51 10.50 -14.28 -4.35
CA LEU A 51 10.53 -12.82 -4.29
C LEU A 51 11.74 -12.25 -5.05
N TYR A 52 12.91 -12.85 -4.87
CA TYR A 52 14.12 -12.51 -5.62
C TYR A 52 13.90 -12.71 -7.14
N ALA A 53 13.33 -13.85 -7.54
CA ALA A 53 13.00 -14.10 -8.94
C ALA A 53 12.00 -13.06 -9.47
N PHE A 54 10.97 -12.71 -8.71
CA PHE A 54 9.99 -11.70 -9.07
C PHE A 54 10.65 -10.35 -9.38
N VAL A 55 11.53 -9.84 -8.51
CA VAL A 55 12.17 -8.53 -8.68
C VAL A 55 13.33 -8.51 -9.68
N THR A 56 13.87 -9.67 -10.06
CA THR A 56 14.97 -9.78 -11.04
C THR A 56 14.50 -10.12 -12.44
N ARG A 57 13.22 -10.48 -12.62
CA ARG A 57 12.65 -10.62 -13.97
C ARG A 57 12.77 -9.30 -14.72
N PRO A 58 13.21 -9.31 -15.99
CA PRO A 58 13.07 -8.15 -16.85
C PRO A 58 11.61 -7.69 -16.83
N CYS A 59 11.37 -6.38 -16.79
CA CYS A 59 10.03 -5.81 -16.87
C CYS A 59 9.42 -6.15 -18.24
N GLY A 60 8.79 -7.32 -18.31
CA GLY A 60 8.30 -7.95 -19.53
C GLY A 60 6.95 -7.38 -19.94
N GLY A 61 7.00 -6.28 -20.67
CA GLY A 61 5.97 -5.91 -21.64
C GLY A 61 6.68 -5.58 -22.95
N SER A 62 6.05 -5.86 -24.10
CA SER A 62 6.59 -5.74 -25.47
C SER A 62 6.89 -4.31 -25.93
N GLY A 63 7.53 -3.52 -25.08
CA GLY A 63 7.94 -2.14 -25.31
C GLY A 63 8.64 -1.71 -24.04
N GLY A 64 9.97 -1.58 -24.08
CA GLY A 64 10.86 -1.30 -22.95
C GLY A 64 10.59 0.03 -22.26
N GLY A 65 9.42 0.14 -21.62
CA GLY A 65 9.03 1.23 -20.75
C GLY A 65 9.67 1.07 -19.37
N PRO A 66 9.75 2.17 -18.60
CA PRO A 66 10.25 2.12 -17.23
C PRO A 66 9.39 1.17 -16.38
N CYS A 67 10.02 0.45 -15.45
CA CYS A 67 9.34 -0.41 -14.47
C CYS A 67 8.45 0.37 -13.48
N GLN A 68 8.43 1.70 -13.59
CA GLN A 68 7.69 2.60 -12.72
C GLN A 68 6.19 2.60 -13.09
N PRO A 69 5.27 2.44 -12.12
CA PRO A 69 3.84 2.59 -12.37
C PRO A 69 3.52 4.04 -12.68
N ARG A 70 2.53 4.23 -13.56
CA ARG A 70 2.02 5.55 -13.93
C ARG A 70 1.51 6.37 -12.74
N ALA A 71 1.13 5.75 -11.64
CA ALA A 71 0.72 6.44 -10.41
C ALA A 71 1.82 7.37 -9.85
N HIS A 72 3.10 7.05 -10.07
CA HIS A 72 4.23 7.85 -9.58
C HIS A 72 4.71 8.94 -10.55
N SER A 73 4.18 9.02 -11.77
CA SER A 73 4.55 10.10 -12.70
C SER A 73 3.85 11.44 -12.42
N ALA A 74 2.87 11.46 -11.50
CA ALA A 74 2.00 12.61 -11.29
C ALA A 74 2.49 13.63 -10.23
N ALA A 75 3.42 13.24 -9.33
CA ALA A 75 3.87 14.08 -8.21
C ALA A 75 5.37 14.36 -8.27
N GLY A 76 5.78 15.58 -7.89
CA GLY A 76 7.19 15.93 -7.73
C GLY A 76 7.86 15.11 -6.61
N ALA A 77 9.19 15.11 -6.59
CA ALA A 77 9.97 14.28 -5.67
C ALA A 77 9.75 14.63 -4.18
N ARG A 78 9.47 15.91 -3.88
CA ARG A 78 9.23 16.38 -2.51
C ARG A 78 7.81 16.05 -2.06
N GLU A 79 6.85 16.24 -2.94
CA GLU A 79 5.43 15.92 -2.76
C GLU A 79 5.26 14.42 -2.54
N SER A 80 5.98 13.60 -3.32
CA SER A 80 6.00 12.15 -3.13
C SER A 80 6.58 11.75 -1.77
N ALA A 81 7.58 12.45 -1.26
CA ALA A 81 8.11 12.18 0.08
C ALA A 81 7.11 12.47 1.19
N VAL A 82 6.29 13.52 1.03
CA VAL A 82 5.19 13.83 1.96
C VAL A 82 4.10 12.77 1.84
N LEU A 83 3.73 12.37 0.62
CA LEU A 83 2.76 11.31 0.37
C LEU A 83 3.14 10.01 1.07
N TYR A 84 4.36 9.51 0.86
CA TYR A 84 4.79 8.25 1.48
C TYR A 84 4.84 8.31 3.01
N ALA A 85 5.19 9.46 3.58
CA ALA A 85 5.14 9.64 5.03
C ALA A 85 3.69 9.58 5.56
N GLY A 86 2.74 10.23 4.88
CA GLY A 86 1.32 10.14 5.23
C GLY A 86 0.75 8.73 5.06
N LEU A 87 1.13 8.04 3.98
CA LEU A 87 0.75 6.65 3.74
C LEU A 87 1.30 5.71 4.82
N ALA A 88 2.54 5.88 5.27
CA ALA A 88 3.11 5.09 6.35
C ALA A 88 2.24 5.19 7.61
N THR A 89 1.87 6.41 8.03
CA THR A 89 0.98 6.62 9.18
C THR A 89 -0.38 5.94 8.97
N ALA A 90 -1.00 6.10 7.80
CA ALA A 90 -2.29 5.48 7.51
C ALA A 90 -2.22 3.94 7.51
N TYR A 91 -1.14 3.37 6.99
CA TYR A 91 -0.90 1.93 6.99
C TYR A 91 -0.66 1.38 8.40
N ASP A 92 0.04 2.12 9.27
CA ASP A 92 0.22 1.72 10.67
C ASP A 92 -1.12 1.66 11.41
N LEU A 93 -1.99 2.65 11.19
CA LEU A 93 -3.35 2.68 11.76
C LEU A 93 -4.21 1.54 11.23
N ALA A 94 -4.23 1.31 9.91
CA ALA A 94 -4.95 0.20 9.29
C ALA A 94 -4.42 -1.15 9.79
N GLY A 95 -3.10 -1.32 9.88
CA GLY A 95 -2.45 -2.51 10.44
C GLY A 95 -2.86 -2.77 11.89
N GLY A 96 -3.03 -1.70 12.70
CA GLY A 96 -3.58 -1.79 14.05
C GLY A 96 -5.00 -2.37 14.08
N GLU A 97 -5.89 -1.89 13.21
CA GLU A 97 -7.26 -2.43 13.09
C GLU A 97 -7.27 -3.88 12.59
N MET A 98 -6.44 -4.21 11.59
CA MET A 98 -6.30 -5.57 11.07
C MET A 98 -5.81 -6.56 12.12
N ARG A 99 -4.81 -6.17 12.93
CA ARG A 99 -4.33 -7.00 14.05
C ARG A 99 -5.43 -7.27 15.08
N ARG A 100 -6.38 -6.35 15.26
CA ARG A 100 -7.57 -6.53 16.12
C ARG A 100 -8.69 -7.35 15.46
N GLY A 101 -8.53 -7.74 14.18
CA GLY A 101 -9.56 -8.44 13.42
C GLY A 101 -10.67 -7.54 12.88
N GLY A 102 -10.42 -6.23 12.79
CA GLY A 102 -11.36 -5.27 12.24
C GLY A 102 -11.55 -5.43 10.74
N THR A 103 -12.80 -5.30 10.28
CA THR A 103 -13.13 -5.25 8.85
C THR A 103 -12.92 -3.84 8.28
N PRO A 104 -12.62 -3.70 6.97
CA PRO A 104 -12.55 -2.41 6.28
C PRO A 104 -13.74 -1.53 6.59
N ARG A 105 -13.49 -0.32 7.09
CA ARG A 105 -14.55 0.63 7.46
C ARG A 105 -14.04 2.08 7.46
N PRO A 106 -14.94 3.07 7.28
CA PRO A 106 -14.58 4.47 7.49
C PRO A 106 -14.00 4.70 8.88
N GLY A 107 -13.03 5.62 8.99
CA GLY A 107 -12.37 5.98 10.24
C GLY A 107 -11.03 6.67 10.00
N GLU A 108 -10.28 6.90 11.08
CA GLU A 108 -9.02 7.66 11.10
C GLU A 108 -8.00 7.18 10.06
N ALA A 109 -7.84 5.86 9.92
CA ALA A 109 -6.91 5.29 8.93
C ALA A 109 -7.28 5.68 7.49
N LEU A 110 -8.59 5.65 7.16
CA LEU A 110 -9.08 6.03 5.84
C LEU A 110 -8.98 7.55 5.63
N ASP A 111 -9.30 8.35 6.65
CA ASP A 111 -9.24 9.80 6.55
C ASP A 111 -7.79 10.27 6.38
N GLY A 112 -6.84 9.69 7.11
CA GLY A 112 -5.41 9.97 6.93
C GLY A 112 -4.89 9.52 5.56
N PHE A 113 -5.36 8.37 5.05
CA PHE A 113 -5.02 7.90 3.71
C PHE A 113 -5.50 8.87 2.62
N VAL A 114 -6.76 9.32 2.69
CA VAL A 114 -7.34 10.25 1.72
C VAL A 114 -6.70 11.64 1.83
N ASP A 115 -6.45 12.12 3.06
CA ASP A 115 -5.79 13.41 3.31
C ASP A 115 -4.36 13.45 2.73
N ALA A 116 -3.60 12.36 2.86
CA ALA A 116 -2.27 12.27 2.29
C ALA A 116 -2.28 12.48 0.75
N TYR A 117 -3.24 11.87 0.05
CA TYR A 117 -3.41 12.10 -1.39
C TYR A 117 -3.96 13.49 -1.71
N ALA A 118 -4.96 13.95 -0.97
CA ALA A 118 -5.58 15.26 -1.19
C ALA A 118 -4.55 16.39 -1.06
N SER A 119 -3.77 16.37 0.02
CA SER A 119 -2.69 17.31 0.30
C SER A 119 -1.60 17.26 -0.77
N THR A 120 -1.19 16.07 -1.20
CA THR A 120 -0.17 15.89 -2.25
C THR A 120 -0.63 16.43 -3.61
N TYR A 121 -1.91 16.25 -3.94
CA TYR A 121 -2.49 16.72 -5.19
C TYR A 121 -2.98 18.18 -5.13
N GLY A 122 -2.80 18.87 -4.01
CA GLY A 122 -3.28 20.24 -3.81
C GLY A 122 -4.80 20.37 -3.96
N THR A 123 -5.53 19.32 -3.59
CA THR A 123 -6.99 19.26 -3.72
C THR A 123 -7.64 19.05 -2.35
N ARG A 124 -8.97 19.20 -2.29
CA ARG A 124 -9.74 18.99 -1.06
C ARG A 124 -10.30 17.58 -1.04
N ASP A 125 -10.33 16.99 0.14
CA ASP A 125 -11.12 15.78 0.37
C ASP A 125 -12.61 16.09 0.14
N THR A 126 -13.17 15.45 -0.87
CA THR A 126 -14.57 15.58 -1.27
C THR A 126 -15.07 14.22 -1.72
N PRO A 127 -16.38 13.95 -1.70
CA PRO A 127 -16.92 12.70 -2.24
C PRO A 127 -16.53 12.45 -3.71
N GLY A 128 -16.44 13.52 -4.51
CA GLY A 128 -15.96 13.43 -5.89
C GLY A 128 -14.47 13.09 -5.98
N PHE A 129 -13.65 13.61 -5.08
CA PHE A 129 -12.25 13.24 -4.96
C PHE A 129 -12.09 11.77 -4.55
N ARG A 130 -12.77 11.33 -3.48
CA ARG A 130 -12.75 9.94 -2.99
C ARG A 130 -13.13 8.93 -4.09
N ARG A 131 -14.16 9.22 -4.90
CA ARG A 131 -14.52 8.38 -6.06
C ARG A 131 -13.42 8.30 -7.12
N ARG A 132 -12.81 9.44 -7.47
CA ARG A 132 -11.70 9.46 -8.44
C ARG A 132 -10.48 8.72 -7.91
N LEU A 133 -10.18 8.91 -6.63
CA LEU A 133 -9.06 8.25 -5.96
C LEU A 133 -9.22 6.73 -5.97
N ALA A 134 -10.41 6.21 -5.63
CA ALA A 134 -10.70 4.76 -5.71
C ALA A 134 -10.42 4.18 -7.11
N GLY A 135 -10.87 4.87 -8.16
CA GLY A 135 -10.60 4.44 -9.53
C GLY A 135 -9.12 4.56 -9.96
N GLN A 136 -8.39 5.55 -9.43
CA GLN A 136 -6.96 5.73 -9.72
C GLN A 136 -6.07 4.73 -9.01
N LEU A 137 -6.46 4.32 -7.81
CA LEU A 137 -5.72 3.39 -6.96
C LEU A 137 -6.19 1.93 -7.11
N ALA A 138 -7.11 1.65 -8.04
CA ALA A 138 -7.48 0.28 -8.38
C ALA A 138 -6.19 -0.54 -8.61
N GLY A 139 -6.10 -1.68 -7.90
CA GLY A 139 -4.84 -2.36 -7.60
C GLY A 139 -3.93 -2.63 -8.80
N ASP A 140 -2.61 -2.69 -8.55
CA ASP A 140 -1.62 -3.23 -9.49
C ASP A 140 -1.32 -4.68 -9.07
N PRO A 141 -1.85 -5.70 -9.78
CA PRO A 141 -1.71 -7.10 -9.38
C PRO A 141 -0.27 -7.58 -9.22
N ARG A 142 0.70 -6.86 -9.81
CA ARG A 142 2.12 -7.18 -9.65
C ARG A 142 2.61 -6.83 -8.25
N ILE A 143 2.18 -5.70 -7.70
CA ILE A 143 2.60 -5.25 -6.38
C ILE A 143 1.89 -6.08 -5.30
N ASP A 144 0.65 -6.52 -5.54
CA ASP A 144 -0.05 -7.45 -4.64
C ASP A 144 0.77 -8.74 -4.47
N ARG A 145 1.25 -9.30 -5.59
CA ARG A 145 2.10 -10.51 -5.56
C ARG A 145 3.43 -10.29 -4.82
N TYR A 146 4.00 -9.08 -4.90
CA TYR A 146 5.19 -8.74 -4.13
C TYR A 146 4.90 -8.84 -2.63
N TRP A 147 3.79 -8.24 -2.18
CA TRP A 147 3.42 -8.19 -0.77
C TRP A 147 3.00 -9.56 -0.20
N GLU A 148 2.36 -10.40 -1.00
CA GLU A 148 2.10 -11.81 -0.63
C GLU A 148 3.40 -12.56 -0.32
N LEU A 149 4.38 -12.47 -1.23
CA LEU A 149 5.68 -13.12 -1.05
C LEU A 149 6.46 -12.51 0.12
N ALA A 150 6.38 -11.20 0.32
CA ALA A 150 7.00 -10.53 1.47
C ALA A 150 6.38 -11.01 2.80
N ALA A 151 5.05 -11.19 2.85
CA ALA A 151 4.37 -11.75 4.01
C ALA A 151 4.80 -13.20 4.28
N GLU A 152 4.95 -14.03 3.25
CA GLU A 152 5.49 -15.40 3.40
C GLU A 152 6.93 -15.41 3.94
N VAL A 153 7.78 -14.47 3.51
CA VAL A 153 9.17 -14.35 4.01
C VAL A 153 9.18 -14.00 5.49
N LEU A 154 8.37 -13.02 5.91
CA LEU A 154 8.33 -12.51 7.29
C LEU A 154 7.50 -13.39 8.24
N GLY A 155 6.62 -14.23 7.71
CA GLY A 155 5.62 -14.97 8.48
C GLY A 155 6.21 -15.96 9.48
N ALA A 156 5.67 -15.97 10.69
CA ALA A 156 5.94 -16.98 11.71
C ALA A 156 5.02 -18.21 11.55
N PRO A 157 5.48 -19.44 11.84
CA PRO A 157 4.63 -20.62 11.82
C PRO A 157 3.45 -20.49 12.80
N GLY A 158 2.24 -20.77 12.34
CA GLY A 158 1.02 -20.74 13.17
C GLY A 158 0.62 -19.35 13.69
N GLY A 159 1.37 -18.30 13.35
CA GLY A 159 1.04 -16.92 13.67
C GLY A 159 -0.03 -16.36 12.74
N ARG A 160 -0.79 -15.38 13.22
CA ARG A 160 -1.60 -14.53 12.33
C ARG A 160 -0.64 -13.79 11.38
N PRO A 161 -0.93 -13.73 10.06
CA PRO A 161 -0.15 -12.93 9.14
C PRO A 161 -0.08 -11.48 9.61
N GLU A 162 1.13 -10.93 9.68
CA GLU A 162 1.32 -9.52 10.02
C GLU A 162 0.90 -8.66 8.83
N PRO A 163 0.14 -7.56 9.04
CA PRO A 163 -0.22 -6.65 7.97
C PRO A 163 1.01 -6.10 7.24
N THR A 164 1.05 -6.30 5.93
CA THR A 164 2.02 -5.63 5.05
C THR A 164 1.44 -4.32 4.51
N PRO A 165 2.27 -3.39 4.02
CA PRO A 165 1.78 -2.19 3.33
C PRO A 165 0.78 -2.49 2.20
N GLY A 166 0.97 -3.59 1.46
CA GLY A 166 0.01 -4.04 0.44
C GLY A 166 -1.35 -4.37 1.04
N THR A 167 -1.38 -5.25 2.04
CA THR A 167 -2.64 -5.63 2.68
C THR A 167 -3.32 -4.47 3.41
N ALA A 168 -2.56 -3.52 3.95
CA ALA A 168 -3.08 -2.30 4.54
C ALA A 168 -3.67 -1.36 3.47
N HIS A 169 -3.02 -1.26 2.31
CA HIS A 169 -3.53 -0.54 1.15
C HIS A 169 -4.87 -1.12 0.68
N ASP A 170 -4.95 -2.44 0.50
CA ASP A 170 -6.18 -3.13 0.08
C ASP A 170 -7.30 -2.95 1.09
N TRP A 171 -6.98 -3.02 2.39
CA TRP A 171 -7.93 -2.75 3.47
C TRP A 171 -8.49 -1.33 3.38
N LEU A 172 -7.64 -0.33 3.09
CA LEU A 172 -8.05 1.06 2.93
C LEU A 172 -8.85 1.30 1.65
N LEU A 173 -8.54 0.63 0.55
CA LEU A 173 -9.36 0.67 -0.67
C LEU A 173 -10.75 0.08 -0.42
N ALA A 174 -10.83 -1.07 0.25
CA ALA A 174 -12.11 -1.65 0.63
C ALA A 174 -12.90 -0.75 1.59
N ALA A 175 -12.23 -0.04 2.51
CA ALA A 175 -12.85 0.94 3.39
C ALA A 175 -13.37 2.15 2.60
N LEU A 176 -12.62 2.60 1.59
CA LEU A 176 -13.02 3.67 0.68
C LEU A 176 -14.25 3.27 -0.15
N ASP A 177 -14.27 2.06 -0.71
CA ASP A 177 -15.41 1.54 -1.46
C ASP A 177 -16.66 1.38 -0.59
N THR A 178 -16.49 0.88 0.65
CA THR A 178 -17.57 0.80 1.64
C THR A 178 -18.13 2.19 1.96
N HIS A 179 -17.27 3.20 2.11
CA HIS A 179 -17.70 4.58 2.32
C HIS A 179 -18.50 5.13 1.13
N LEU A 180 -18.05 4.83 -0.10
CA LEU A 180 -18.67 5.31 -1.33
C LEU A 180 -20.03 4.65 -1.60
N THR A 181 -20.19 3.37 -1.23
CA THR A 181 -21.45 2.63 -1.36
C THR A 181 -22.47 3.01 -0.28
N ALA A 182 -22.02 3.45 0.89
CA ALA A 182 -22.92 3.87 1.98
C ALA A 182 -23.70 5.16 1.66
N GLY A 183 -23.20 6.03 0.76
CA GLY A 183 -23.87 7.27 0.34
C GLY A 183 -24.06 8.31 1.47
N PRO A 184 -24.27 9.61 1.15
CA PRO A 184 -24.68 10.57 2.17
C PRO A 184 -26.03 10.13 2.75
N GLY A 185 -26.06 9.88 4.06
CA GLY A 185 -27.22 9.38 4.76
C GLY A 185 -28.50 10.09 4.33
N GLN A 186 -29.47 9.31 3.89
CA GLN A 186 -30.85 9.73 3.73
C GLN A 186 -31.33 10.26 5.11
N PRO A 187 -31.73 11.54 5.25
CA PRO A 187 -32.23 12.02 6.53
C PRO A 187 -33.45 11.20 6.92
N GLY A 188 -33.42 10.68 8.15
CA GLY A 188 -34.43 9.77 8.67
C GLY A 188 -35.83 10.28 8.39
N ALA A 189 -36.61 9.48 7.66
CA ALA A 189 -38.05 9.66 7.58
C ALA A 189 -38.62 9.35 8.97
N ALA A 190 -38.65 10.37 9.83
CA ALA A 190 -39.56 10.42 10.95
C ALA A 190 -40.98 10.30 10.37
N ARG A 191 -41.53 9.09 10.39
CA ARG A 191 -42.97 8.90 10.21
C ARG A 191 -43.64 9.42 11.47
N ALA A 192 -44.18 10.62 11.33
CA ALA A 192 -45.16 11.19 12.24
C ALA A 192 -46.25 10.16 12.53
N ARG A 193 -46.49 9.90 13.82
CA ARG A 193 -47.74 9.31 14.28
C ARG A 193 -48.81 10.38 14.14
N VAL A 194 -49.74 10.17 13.23
CA VAL A 194 -51.01 10.89 13.21
C VAL A 194 -51.94 10.16 14.18
N PHE A 195 -52.57 10.93 15.07
CA PHE A 195 -53.64 10.49 15.97
C PHE A 195 -54.89 10.09 15.19
#